data_AF-B0RIX6-F1
#
_entry.id   AF-B0RIX6-F1
#
_cell.length_a   1.000
_cell.length_b   1.000
_cell.length_c   1.000
_cell.angle_alpha   90.00
_cell.angle_beta   90.00
_cell.angle_gamma   90.00
#
_symmetry.space_group_name_H-M   'P 1'
#
loop_
_entity.id
_entity.type
_entity.pdbx_description
1 polymer ?
#
loop_
_entity_poly.entity_id
_entity_poly.type
_entity_poly.pdbx_seq_one_letter_code
_entity_poly.pdbx_strand_id
1 'polypeptide(L)'
;MRAAATAGMRVAVGMRVARIAGAVALAAALALTAAGCASVTVHGDAPGDPVTTPAASPADSMPGADDDAPADPGQTEDDAGAQPEPVADAASQTAALAAADRVMRTYAQPGISEAEWERQMTPLLSQQGAVAFVPTIPSRLTAHAVTGTGTVIPAPTAYALIVRVPTDDGDYDVALIRSSTTAPWLADEIQAVRFK
;
A
#
# COMPACT_ATOMS: atom_id res chain seq x y z
N MET A 1 40.66 49.07 19.70
CA MET A 1 40.89 50.44 19.22
C MET A 1 40.00 50.66 17.99
N ARG A 2 38.90 51.45 18.11
CA ARG A 2 37.82 51.64 17.08
C ARG A 2 37.05 50.32 16.74
N ALA A 3 35.73 50.24 16.51
CA ALA A 3 34.66 51.11 15.92
C ALA A 3 34.73 51.18 14.37
N ALA A 4 33.65 51.10 13.58
CA ALA A 4 32.19 50.86 13.77
C ALA A 4 31.68 49.98 12.56
N ALA A 5 30.41 49.81 12.15
CA ALA A 5 29.06 50.37 12.42
C ALA A 5 27.99 49.28 12.02
N THR A 6 26.77 49.17 12.55
CA THR A 6 25.51 49.98 12.39
C THR A 6 24.71 49.73 11.08
N ALA A 7 23.38 49.67 11.20
CA ALA A 7 22.31 49.46 10.18
C ALA A 7 22.05 47.99 9.78
N GLY A 8 20.80 47.48 9.68
CA GLY A 8 19.52 48.00 10.19
C GLY A 8 18.56 48.57 9.15
N MET A 9 17.56 47.77 8.73
CA MET A 9 16.27 48.27 8.22
C MET A 9 15.14 47.27 8.53
N ARG A 10 13.99 47.78 8.97
CA ARG A 10 12.72 47.04 9.00
C ARG A 10 11.97 47.33 7.70
N VAL A 11 11.33 46.33 7.10
CA VAL A 11 10.29 46.53 6.08
C VAL A 11 9.03 45.80 6.55
N ALA A 12 7.91 46.53 6.59
CA ALA A 12 6.61 46.00 6.95
C ALA A 12 5.57 46.51 5.95
N VAL A 13 5.12 45.63 5.06
CA VAL A 13 4.01 45.83 4.10
C VAL A 13 3.31 44.48 3.96
N GLY A 14 1.99 44.33 4.03
CA GLY A 14 0.97 45.27 4.49
C GLY A 14 -0.28 45.27 3.60
N MET A 15 -1.41 44.76 4.14
CA MET A 15 -2.78 44.93 3.60
C MET A 15 -3.05 44.20 2.24
N ARG A 16 -4.29 43.85 1.81
CA ARG A 16 -5.65 43.96 2.38
C ARG A 16 -6.45 42.64 2.25
N VAL A 17 -7.55 42.56 2.99
CA VAL A 17 -8.65 41.58 2.84
C VAL A 17 -9.33 41.71 1.46
N ALA A 18 -9.73 40.58 0.88
CA ALA A 18 -10.86 40.48 -0.06
C ALA A 18 -11.79 39.33 0.35
N ARG A 19 -12.95 39.66 0.95
CA ARG A 19 -14.08 38.71 1.08
C ARG A 19 -14.96 38.90 -0.15
N ILE A 20 -15.25 37.83 -0.89
CA ILE A 20 -16.28 37.84 -1.94
C ILE A 20 -17.32 36.79 -1.55
N ALA A 21 -18.52 37.25 -1.21
CA ALA A 21 -19.68 36.39 -1.06
C ALA A 21 -20.31 36.18 -2.44
N GLY A 22 -20.54 34.92 -2.83
CA GLY A 22 -21.10 34.55 -4.12
C GLY A 22 -22.14 33.43 -3.97
N ALA A 23 -23.31 33.78 -3.44
CA ALA A 23 -24.41 32.83 -3.31
C ALA A 23 -25.11 32.66 -4.68
N VAL A 24 -24.98 31.48 -5.29
CA VAL A 24 -25.79 31.05 -6.43
C VAL A 24 -26.47 29.73 -6.05
N ALA A 25 -27.74 29.81 -5.68
CA ALA A 25 -28.58 28.63 -5.53
C ALA A 25 -29.14 28.25 -6.91
N LEU A 26 -28.81 27.06 -7.40
CA LEU A 26 -29.51 26.44 -8.52
C LEU A 26 -29.97 25.04 -8.09
N ALA A 27 -31.28 24.88 -7.92
CA ALA A 27 -31.86 23.57 -7.62
C ALA A 27 -32.02 22.79 -8.93
N ALA A 28 -31.43 21.60 -9.01
CA ALA A 28 -31.61 20.65 -10.10
C ALA A 28 -31.95 19.28 -9.51
N ALA A 29 -33.24 18.97 -9.43
CA ALA A 29 -33.69 17.62 -9.08
C ALA A 29 -33.57 16.72 -10.33
N LEU A 30 -32.75 15.66 -10.24
CA LEU A 30 -32.77 14.58 -11.22
C LEU A 30 -33.41 13.34 -10.57
N ALA A 31 -34.38 12.76 -11.28
CA ALA A 31 -35.13 11.60 -10.81
C ALA A 31 -34.31 10.31 -10.94
N LEU A 32 -34.56 9.36 -10.04
CA LEU A 32 -33.95 8.04 -10.09
C LEU A 32 -34.54 7.22 -11.25
N THR A 33 -33.78 7.04 -12.32
CA THR A 33 -34.10 6.08 -13.40
C THR A 33 -33.42 4.73 -13.13
N ALA A 34 -34.12 3.83 -12.46
CA ALA A 34 -33.65 2.47 -12.24
C ALA A 34 -33.96 1.56 -13.45
N ALA A 35 -32.94 1.24 -14.25
CA ALA A 35 -32.98 0.20 -15.29
C ALA A 35 -31.55 -0.28 -15.58
N GLY A 36 -31.28 -1.59 -15.57
CA GLY A 36 -29.91 -2.08 -15.82
C GLY A 36 -29.54 -3.52 -15.46
N CYS A 37 -30.47 -4.43 -15.15
CA CYS A 37 -30.12 -5.84 -14.99
C CYS A 37 -29.85 -6.50 -16.36
N ALA A 38 -28.62 -6.40 -16.84
CA ALA A 38 -28.12 -7.14 -18.00
C ALA A 38 -27.39 -8.40 -17.54
N SER A 39 -28.14 -9.49 -17.34
CA SER A 39 -27.55 -10.82 -17.09
C SER A 39 -26.77 -11.29 -18.32
N VAL A 40 -25.46 -11.51 -18.17
CA VAL A 40 -24.61 -12.05 -19.26
C VAL A 40 -25.08 -13.45 -19.63
N THR A 41 -25.61 -13.57 -20.85
CA THR A 41 -25.86 -14.85 -21.51
C THR A 41 -24.58 -15.23 -22.27
N VAL A 42 -23.89 -16.26 -21.77
CA VAL A 42 -22.72 -16.82 -22.48
C VAL A 42 -23.22 -17.49 -23.77
N HIS A 43 -23.02 -16.82 -24.90
CA HIS A 43 -23.38 -17.34 -26.21
C HIS A 43 -22.24 -18.21 -26.73
N GLY A 44 -22.31 -19.51 -26.42
CA GLY A 44 -21.33 -20.51 -26.84
C GLY A 44 -21.93 -21.53 -27.80
N ASP A 45 -21.97 -21.20 -29.09
CA ASP A 45 -22.12 -22.19 -30.16
C ASP A 45 -21.40 -21.74 -31.44
N ALA A 46 -20.38 -22.51 -31.84
CA ALA A 46 -19.91 -22.71 -33.21
C ALA A 46 -19.00 -23.96 -33.21
N PRO A 47 -19.06 -24.85 -34.22
CA PRO A 47 -18.52 -26.21 -34.09
C PRO A 47 -17.12 -26.41 -34.69
N GLY A 48 -16.34 -27.33 -34.11
CA GLY A 48 -15.04 -27.77 -34.65
C GLY A 48 -14.53 -29.07 -34.01
N ASP A 49 -14.44 -30.12 -34.84
CA ASP A 49 -13.67 -31.37 -34.73
C ASP A 49 -13.83 -32.33 -33.51
N PRO A 50 -13.97 -33.65 -33.74
CA PRO A 50 -13.98 -34.66 -32.69
C PRO A 50 -12.55 -35.02 -32.24
N VAL A 51 -12.17 -34.67 -31.02
CA VAL A 51 -10.93 -35.17 -30.40
C VAL A 51 -11.07 -36.66 -30.10
N THR A 52 -10.25 -37.49 -30.75
CA THR A 52 -10.24 -38.95 -30.59
C THR A 52 -9.79 -39.37 -29.19
N THR A 53 -10.65 -40.06 -28.44
CA THR A 53 -10.33 -40.60 -27.10
C THR A 53 -9.40 -41.82 -27.19
N PRO A 54 -8.20 -41.80 -26.57
CA PRO A 54 -7.42 -43.02 -26.34
C PRO A 54 -8.04 -43.81 -25.18
N ALA A 55 -8.11 -45.14 -25.32
CA ALA A 55 -8.72 -46.01 -24.31
C ALA A 55 -7.80 -46.23 -23.10
N ALA A 56 -8.41 -46.55 -21.95
CA ALA A 56 -7.69 -46.92 -20.73
C ALA A 56 -7.22 -48.39 -20.76
N SER A 57 -6.01 -48.66 -20.25
CA SER A 57 -5.52 -49.97 -19.80
C SER A 57 -4.11 -49.84 -19.18
N PRO A 58 -3.71 -50.72 -18.24
CA PRO A 58 -4.49 -51.43 -17.23
C PRO A 58 -4.07 -50.99 -15.80
N ALA A 59 -4.74 -51.54 -14.78
CA ALA A 59 -4.13 -51.59 -13.44
C ALA A 59 -3.22 -52.82 -13.36
N ASP A 60 -1.93 -52.62 -13.07
CA ASP A 60 -1.00 -53.72 -12.78
C ASP A 60 -0.81 -53.85 -11.26
N SER A 61 -0.60 -55.07 -10.78
CA SER A 61 -0.79 -55.44 -9.37
C SER A 61 0.54 -55.59 -8.65
N MET A 62 0.91 -54.62 -7.82
CA MET A 62 2.01 -54.80 -6.86
C MET A 62 1.61 -55.81 -5.78
N PRO A 63 2.45 -56.81 -5.47
CA PRO A 63 2.07 -57.94 -4.61
C PRO A 63 2.35 -57.67 -3.13
N GLY A 64 1.67 -58.44 -2.27
CA GLY A 64 2.16 -58.82 -0.94
C GLY A 64 2.12 -57.72 0.14
N ALA A 65 1.23 -57.89 1.11
CA ALA A 65 1.56 -57.48 2.47
C ALA A 65 2.58 -58.48 3.06
N ASP A 66 3.46 -58.01 3.95
CA ASP A 66 3.88 -58.67 5.20
C ASP A 66 5.15 -57.99 5.74
N ASP A 67 5.00 -57.08 6.72
CA ASP A 67 5.96 -56.93 7.82
C ASP A 67 5.28 -56.16 8.97
N ASP A 68 4.84 -56.88 10.00
CA ASP A 68 4.06 -56.34 11.13
C ASP A 68 5.02 -55.76 12.19
N ALA A 69 5.67 -54.66 11.83
CA ALA A 69 6.58 -53.92 12.70
C ALA A 69 5.77 -52.98 13.63
N PRO A 70 5.83 -53.16 14.97
CA PRO A 70 5.11 -52.27 15.89
C PRO A 70 5.74 -50.87 15.85
N ALA A 71 5.04 -49.93 15.22
CA ALA A 71 5.42 -48.52 15.23
C ALA A 71 5.33 -47.97 16.66
N ASP A 72 6.47 -47.66 17.27
CA ASP A 72 6.56 -47.11 18.61
C ASP A 72 5.91 -45.70 18.66
N PRO A 73 4.80 -45.50 19.39
CA PRO A 73 4.10 -44.22 19.46
C PRO A 73 4.79 -43.27 20.46
N GLY A 74 6.12 -43.16 20.36
CA GLY A 74 6.99 -42.51 21.35
C GLY A 74 7.90 -41.40 20.81
N GLN A 75 8.13 -41.31 19.49
CA GLN A 75 9.08 -40.36 18.90
C GLN A 75 8.48 -39.54 17.75
N THR A 76 7.60 -38.60 18.11
CA THR A 76 7.51 -37.34 17.36
C THR A 76 8.71 -36.49 17.78
N GLU A 77 9.75 -36.43 16.94
CA GLU A 77 10.90 -35.53 17.15
C GLU A 77 10.47 -34.08 16.87
N ASP A 78 9.76 -33.47 17.82
CA ASP A 78 9.25 -32.09 17.78
C ASP A 78 10.37 -31.04 18.01
N ASP A 79 11.58 -31.32 17.49
CA ASP A 79 12.74 -30.42 17.49
C ASP A 79 12.78 -29.56 16.22
N ALA A 80 11.61 -29.28 15.65
CA ALA A 80 11.38 -28.30 14.59
C ALA A 80 11.45 -26.87 15.16
N GLY A 81 12.55 -26.55 15.84
CA GLY A 81 12.78 -25.25 16.47
C GLY A 81 12.57 -24.11 15.47
N ALA A 82 11.73 -23.14 15.86
CA ALA A 82 11.33 -22.05 14.97
C ALA A 82 12.55 -21.26 14.46
N GLN A 83 12.89 -21.46 13.18
CA GLN A 83 13.94 -20.72 12.51
C GLN A 83 13.63 -19.21 12.60
N PRO A 84 14.58 -18.34 12.97
CA PRO A 84 14.32 -16.92 13.08
C PRO A 84 13.81 -16.33 11.75
N GLU A 85 12.73 -15.56 11.84
CA GLU A 85 12.18 -14.79 10.71
C GLU A 85 13.31 -14.00 10.02
N PRO A 86 13.44 -14.08 8.68
CA PRO A 86 14.47 -13.34 7.97
C PRO A 86 14.25 -11.84 8.17
N VAL A 87 15.31 -11.14 8.59
CA VAL A 87 15.29 -9.70 8.95
C VAL A 87 15.62 -8.84 7.73
N ALA A 88 15.04 -7.64 7.63
CA ALA A 88 15.48 -6.68 6.60
C ALA A 88 16.90 -6.17 6.90
N ASP A 89 17.85 -6.43 5.99
CA ASP A 89 19.20 -5.88 6.07
C ASP A 89 19.24 -4.35 5.85
N ALA A 90 20.41 -3.73 6.06
CA ALA A 90 20.57 -2.27 5.97
C ALA A 90 20.30 -1.70 4.56
N ALA A 91 20.55 -2.44 3.48
CA ALA A 91 20.23 -2.01 2.12
C ALA A 91 18.73 -2.14 1.85
N SER A 92 18.11 -3.23 2.33
CA SER A 92 16.66 -3.44 2.28
C SER A 92 15.89 -2.36 3.06
N GLN A 93 16.36 -1.99 4.25
CA GLN A 93 15.83 -0.87 5.03
C GLN A 93 16.04 0.48 4.33
N THR A 94 17.20 0.73 3.73
CA THR A 94 17.48 1.96 2.95
C THR A 94 16.53 2.09 1.75
N ALA A 95 16.26 1.00 1.04
CA ALA A 95 15.29 0.97 -0.05
C ALA A 95 13.85 1.21 0.46
N ALA A 96 13.51 0.74 1.66
CA ALA A 96 12.20 0.97 2.27
C ALA A 96 12.00 2.43 2.72
N LEU A 97 13.03 3.05 3.31
CA LEU A 97 13.04 4.49 3.61
C LEU A 97 12.78 5.32 2.35
N ALA A 98 13.44 5.00 1.23
CA ALA A 98 13.21 5.67 -0.05
C ALA A 98 11.80 5.41 -0.63
N ALA A 99 11.22 4.24 -0.39
CA ALA A 99 9.84 3.94 -0.80
C ALA A 99 8.83 4.75 0.02
N ALA A 100 8.95 4.80 1.35
CA ALA A 100 8.08 5.60 2.22
C ALA A 100 8.22 7.11 1.96
N ASP A 101 9.45 7.59 1.72
CA ASP A 101 9.76 8.98 1.34
C ASP A 101 9.04 9.41 0.06
N ARG A 102 9.00 8.52 -0.94
CA ARG A 102 8.23 8.70 -2.19
C ARG A 102 6.72 8.63 -1.95
N VAL A 103 6.24 7.60 -1.25
CA VAL A 103 4.82 7.39 -0.91
C VAL A 103 4.24 8.62 -0.23
N MET A 104 4.89 9.15 0.80
CA MET A 104 4.36 10.30 1.54
C MET A 104 4.39 11.61 0.75
N ARG A 105 5.35 11.79 -0.17
CA ARG A 105 5.35 12.94 -1.11
C ARG A 105 4.27 12.87 -2.17
N THR A 106 3.76 11.68 -2.49
CA THR A 106 2.59 11.54 -3.37
C THR A 106 1.29 11.62 -2.59
N TYR A 107 1.23 11.02 -1.39
CA TYR A 107 0.09 11.09 -0.49
C TYR A 107 -0.25 12.53 -0.10
N ALA A 108 0.73 13.30 0.38
CA ALA A 108 0.58 14.66 0.90
C ALA A 108 0.38 15.74 -0.19
N GLN A 109 -0.47 15.49 -1.19
CA GLN A 109 -0.81 16.42 -2.27
C GLN A 109 -2.31 16.79 -2.29
N PRO A 110 -2.83 17.50 -1.27
CA PRO A 110 -4.25 17.90 -1.24
C PRO A 110 -4.65 18.96 -2.30
N GLY A 111 -3.70 19.50 -3.05
CA GLY A 111 -3.91 20.52 -4.08
C GLY A 111 -4.17 20.00 -5.50
N ILE A 112 -4.11 18.68 -5.75
CA ILE A 112 -4.36 18.07 -7.06
C ILE A 112 -5.74 17.37 -7.11
N SER A 113 -6.17 16.96 -8.30
CA SER A 113 -7.42 16.22 -8.47
C SER A 113 -7.30 14.75 -8.03
N GLU A 114 -8.43 14.17 -7.66
CA GLU A 114 -8.54 12.77 -7.19
C GLU A 114 -7.93 11.77 -8.19
N ALA A 115 -8.31 11.85 -9.47
CA ALA A 115 -7.76 10.99 -10.53
C ALA A 115 -6.28 11.25 -10.88
N GLU A 116 -5.74 12.44 -10.58
CA GLU A 116 -4.30 12.71 -10.70
C GLU A 116 -3.53 12.04 -9.55
N TRP A 117 -4.04 12.19 -8.34
CA TRP A 117 -3.50 11.59 -7.12
C TRP A 117 -3.53 10.06 -7.17
N GLU A 118 -4.68 9.48 -7.54
CA GLU A 118 -4.87 8.03 -7.72
C GLU A 118 -3.86 7.47 -8.72
N ARG A 119 -3.69 8.13 -9.87
CA ARG A 119 -2.73 7.73 -10.92
C ARG A 119 -1.28 7.76 -10.43
N GLN A 120 -0.91 8.70 -9.56
CA GLN A 120 0.42 8.77 -8.98
C GLN A 120 0.62 7.77 -7.82
N MET A 121 -0.41 7.54 -7.00
CA MET A 121 -0.39 6.63 -5.86
C MET A 121 -0.40 5.15 -6.27
N THR A 122 -1.25 4.77 -7.23
CA THR A 122 -1.43 3.37 -7.68
C THR A 122 -0.12 2.58 -7.87
N PRO A 123 0.91 3.07 -8.61
CA PRO A 123 2.17 2.34 -8.78
C PRO A 123 3.09 2.31 -7.53
N LEU A 124 2.63 2.81 -6.38
CA LEU A 124 3.33 2.79 -5.09
C LEU A 124 2.65 1.83 -4.09
N LEU A 125 1.45 1.35 -4.39
CA LEU A 125 0.59 0.61 -3.47
C LEU A 125 0.70 -0.91 -3.68
N SER A 126 0.49 -1.66 -2.61
CA SER A 126 0.22 -3.10 -2.70
C SER A 126 -1.17 -3.34 -3.31
N GLN A 127 -1.53 -4.60 -3.60
CA GLN A 127 -2.91 -4.91 -4.00
C GLN A 127 -3.93 -4.57 -2.90
N GLN A 128 -3.58 -4.77 -1.62
CA GLN A 128 -4.42 -4.43 -0.48
C GLN A 128 -4.46 -2.92 -0.25
N GLY A 129 -3.30 -2.24 -0.34
CA GLY A 129 -3.21 -0.78 -0.30
C GLY A 129 -4.04 -0.12 -1.39
N ALA A 130 -4.01 -0.63 -2.62
CA ALA A 130 -4.81 -0.12 -3.74
C ALA A 130 -6.32 -0.11 -3.41
N VAL A 131 -6.82 -1.15 -2.71
CA VAL A 131 -8.20 -1.20 -2.22
C VAL A 131 -8.43 -0.25 -1.03
N ALA A 132 -7.48 -0.19 -0.09
CA ALA A 132 -7.56 0.64 1.11
C ALA A 132 -7.58 2.16 0.81
N PHE A 133 -6.91 2.59 -0.27
CA PHE A 133 -6.84 4.01 -0.64
C PHE A 133 -7.95 4.51 -1.58
N VAL A 134 -8.79 3.64 -2.17
CA VAL A 134 -9.97 4.05 -2.98
C VAL A 134 -10.84 5.14 -2.32
N PRO A 135 -11.21 5.08 -1.02
CA PRO A 135 -12.03 6.11 -0.38
C PRO A 135 -11.28 7.43 -0.05
N THR A 136 -10.02 7.59 -0.48
CA THR A 136 -9.22 8.79 -0.16
C THR A 136 -9.59 9.95 -1.06
N ILE A 137 -10.04 11.05 -0.44
CA ILE A 137 -10.31 12.32 -1.11
C ILE A 137 -9.13 13.25 -0.82
N PRO A 138 -8.21 13.52 -1.77
CA PRO A 138 -6.95 14.19 -1.48
C PRO A 138 -7.11 15.57 -0.85
N SER A 139 -8.11 16.33 -1.28
CA SER A 139 -8.44 17.67 -0.75
C SER A 139 -8.93 17.69 0.70
N ARG A 140 -9.02 16.53 1.37
CA ARG A 140 -9.27 16.40 2.82
C ARG A 140 -8.03 16.00 3.62
N LEU A 141 -6.89 15.76 2.97
CA LEU A 141 -5.62 15.44 3.63
C LEU A 141 -5.04 16.71 4.29
N THR A 142 -4.54 16.53 5.51
CA THR A 142 -4.00 17.61 6.36
C THR A 142 -2.49 17.80 6.23
N ALA A 143 -1.75 16.76 5.82
CA ALA A 143 -0.35 16.87 5.45
C ALA A 143 -0.19 17.45 4.03
N HIS A 144 0.73 18.40 3.88
CA HIS A 144 1.09 19.03 2.60
C HIS A 144 2.57 18.81 2.22
N ALA A 145 3.44 18.38 3.16
CA ALA A 145 4.85 18.16 2.90
C ALA A 145 5.49 17.14 3.87
N VAL A 146 6.45 16.35 3.38
CA VAL A 146 7.41 15.62 4.22
C VAL A 146 8.45 16.60 4.75
N THR A 147 8.66 16.63 6.07
CA THR A 147 9.48 17.65 6.75
C THR A 147 10.86 17.17 7.18
N GLY A 148 11.15 15.87 7.06
CA GLY A 148 12.44 15.27 7.42
C GLY A 148 12.57 13.83 6.95
N THR A 149 13.73 13.22 7.22
CA THR A 149 14.01 11.82 6.88
C THR A 149 13.17 10.87 7.75
N GLY A 150 12.55 9.86 7.13
CA GLY A 150 11.84 8.82 7.87
C GLY A 150 12.76 7.91 8.70
N THR A 151 12.19 7.17 9.64
CA THR A 151 12.88 6.21 10.50
C THR A 151 12.19 4.84 10.46
N VAL A 152 12.97 3.76 10.42
CA VAL A 152 12.41 2.39 10.46
C VAL A 152 12.03 2.06 11.90
N ILE A 153 10.78 1.63 12.10
CA ILE A 153 10.28 1.15 13.40
C ILE A 153 10.92 -0.21 13.72
N PRO A 154 11.27 -0.52 15.00
CA PRO A 154 11.90 -1.78 15.37
C PRO A 154 11.13 -3.04 14.95
N ALA A 155 11.86 -4.15 14.85
CA ALA A 155 11.41 -5.46 14.35
C ALA A 155 10.97 -5.52 12.85
N PRO A 156 11.75 -4.97 11.90
CA PRO A 156 11.45 -5.13 10.47
C PRO A 156 11.78 -6.56 9.97
N THR A 157 10.84 -7.20 9.25
CA THR A 157 11.09 -8.48 8.57
C THR A 157 11.56 -8.25 7.13
N ALA A 158 12.10 -9.27 6.49
CA ALA A 158 12.52 -9.23 5.10
C ALA A 158 11.37 -9.02 4.09
N TYR A 159 10.11 -9.07 4.53
CA TYR A 159 8.92 -8.93 3.69
C TYR A 159 7.96 -7.81 4.12
N ALA A 160 8.02 -7.36 5.37
CA ALA A 160 7.18 -6.29 5.91
C ALA A 160 7.94 -5.42 6.93
N LEU A 161 7.78 -4.10 6.85
CA LEU A 161 8.27 -3.16 7.86
C LEU A 161 7.45 -1.86 7.89
N ILE A 162 7.61 -1.08 8.96
CA ILE A 162 6.97 0.23 9.11
C ILE A 162 8.04 1.33 9.09
N VAL A 163 7.81 2.38 8.31
CA VAL A 163 8.61 3.61 8.33
C VAL A 163 7.77 4.74 8.90
N ARG A 164 8.25 5.39 9.96
CA ARG A 164 7.70 6.65 10.44
C ARG A 164 8.28 7.82 9.66
N VAL A 165 7.43 8.56 8.96
CA VAL A 165 7.79 9.72 8.15
C VAL A 165 7.24 11.00 8.80
N PRO A 166 8.08 11.98 9.14
CA PRO A 166 7.61 13.26 9.66
C PRO A 166 7.04 14.13 8.53
N THR A 167 5.88 14.74 8.78
CA THR A 167 5.21 15.70 7.88
C THR A 167 4.97 17.04 8.58
N ASP A 168 4.27 17.96 7.93
CA ASP A 168 3.83 19.24 8.51
C ASP A 168 2.57 19.13 9.40
N ASP A 169 1.79 18.03 9.30
CA ASP A 169 0.69 17.67 10.22
C ASP A 169 1.14 16.68 11.32
N GLY A 170 2.45 16.42 11.42
CA GLY A 170 3.06 15.47 12.37
C GLY A 170 3.53 14.16 11.73
N ASP A 171 3.75 13.13 12.54
CA ASP A 171 4.29 11.86 12.08
C ASP A 171 3.22 10.96 11.44
N TYR A 172 3.61 10.23 10.39
CA TYR A 172 2.81 9.17 9.77
C TYR A 172 3.60 7.86 9.74
N ASP A 173 2.98 6.75 10.13
CA ASP A 173 3.51 5.40 9.97
C ASP A 173 3.07 4.85 8.60
N VAL A 174 4.04 4.48 7.76
CA VAL A 174 3.83 3.85 6.46
C VAL A 174 4.18 2.37 6.57
N ALA A 175 3.18 1.50 6.46
CA ALA A 175 3.38 0.06 6.37
C ALA A 175 3.79 -0.31 4.95
N LEU A 176 4.96 -0.92 4.80
CA LEU A 176 5.53 -1.36 3.51
C LEU A 176 5.61 -2.88 3.46
N ILE A 177 5.19 -3.47 2.35
CA ILE A 177 5.34 -4.91 2.07
C ILE A 177 6.01 -5.15 0.72
N ARG A 178 6.57 -6.36 0.53
CA ARG A 178 7.12 -6.83 -0.75
C ARG A 178 7.01 -8.34 -0.89
N SER A 179 6.86 -8.84 -2.12
CA SER A 179 6.65 -10.27 -2.41
C SER A 179 7.94 -11.12 -2.48
N SER A 180 9.10 -10.49 -2.57
CA SER A 180 10.41 -11.16 -2.54
C SER A 180 11.49 -10.22 -2.01
N THR A 181 12.69 -10.74 -1.73
CA THR A 181 13.84 -9.93 -1.31
C THR A 181 14.36 -8.97 -2.39
N THR A 182 13.97 -9.18 -3.66
CA THR A 182 14.32 -8.35 -4.83
C THR A 182 13.14 -7.51 -5.35
N ALA A 183 11.92 -7.75 -4.88
CA ALA A 183 10.75 -6.97 -5.23
C ALA A 183 10.81 -5.55 -4.63
N PRO A 184 10.18 -4.55 -5.27
CA PRO A 184 10.04 -3.21 -4.69
C PRO A 184 9.19 -3.27 -3.42
N TRP A 185 9.51 -2.37 -2.47
CA TRP A 185 8.62 -2.05 -1.36
C TRP A 185 7.41 -1.26 -1.87
N LEU A 186 6.22 -1.69 -1.46
CA LEU A 186 4.93 -1.08 -1.81
C LEU A 186 4.17 -0.76 -0.53
N ALA A 187 3.45 0.36 -0.48
CA ALA A 187 2.67 0.76 0.68
C ALA A 187 1.36 -0.03 0.77
N ASP A 188 1.13 -0.60 1.95
CA ASP A 188 -0.07 -1.34 2.31
C ASP A 188 -1.04 -0.45 3.09
N GLU A 189 -0.51 0.36 4.01
CA GLU A 189 -1.27 1.29 4.84
C GLU A 189 -0.45 2.56 5.16
N ILE A 190 -1.14 3.67 5.41
CA ILE A 190 -0.57 4.94 5.90
C ILE A 190 -1.46 5.40 7.06
N GLN A 191 -0.91 5.45 8.28
CA GLN A 191 -1.63 5.89 9.49
C GLN A 191 -1.01 7.17 10.06
N ALA A 192 -1.83 8.16 10.40
CA ALA A 192 -1.38 9.34 11.14
C ALA A 192 -1.11 8.96 12.61
N VAL A 193 0.08 9.25 13.13
CA VAL A 193 0.49 8.91 14.49
C VAL A 193 -0.25 9.77 15.50
N ARG A 194 -1.33 9.24 16.07
CA ARG A 194 -2.09 9.93 17.12
C ARG A 194 -1.44 9.70 18.48
N PHE A 195 -0.80 10.75 19.00
CA PHE A 195 -0.40 10.81 20.40
C PHE A 195 -1.64 10.64 21.31
N LYS A 196 -1.48 9.85 22.39
CA LYS A 196 -2.49 9.59 23.43
C LYS A 196 -2.14 10.32 24.72
#